data_AF-A0A8T3Y6R2-F1
#
_entry.id   AF-A0A8T3Y6R2-F1
#
_cell.length_a   1.000
_cell.length_b   1.000
_cell.length_c   1.000
_cell.angle_alpha   90.00
_cell.angle_beta   90.00
_cell.angle_gamma   90.00
#
_symmetry.space_group_name_H-M   'P 1'
#
loop_
_entity.id
_entity.type
_entity.pdbx_description
1 polymer ?
#
loop_
_entity_poly.entity_id
_entity_poly.type
_entity_poly.pdbx_seq_one_letter_code
_entity_poly.pdbx_strand_id
1 'polypeptide(L)'
;MTLDHLIDTILRIERKHRKELMRHFPPTLQRAFAKLPFDARHALDAFHAANPDYLHGAGSNRVILRVTNDDKQTQTEMRQVALQCHYAQQLVNLFNEWKTHKRRRFNTAYLSSLREGQNLIQQSQRSISGGFTRIEALAGELAPDILKYWSYRNT
;
A
#
# COMPACT_ATOMS: atom_id res chain seq x y z
N MET A 1 38.90 2.39 -7.63
CA MET A 1 37.45 2.10 -7.69
C MET A 1 37.00 2.32 -9.11
N THR A 2 36.54 1.29 -9.82
CA THR A 2 36.16 1.38 -11.25
C THR A 2 34.68 1.77 -11.39
N LEU A 3 34.30 2.31 -12.55
CA LEU A 3 32.90 2.65 -12.87
C LEU A 3 31.98 1.42 -12.70
N ASP A 4 32.45 0.25 -13.12
CA ASP A 4 31.73 -1.03 -12.96
C ASP A 4 31.48 -1.37 -11.49
N HIS A 5 32.46 -1.11 -10.61
CA HIS A 5 32.32 -1.36 -9.17
C HIS A 5 31.32 -0.41 -8.50
N LEU A 6 31.24 0.83 -8.98
CA LEU A 6 30.24 1.81 -8.54
C LEU A 6 28.83 1.39 -8.97
N ILE A 7 28.66 0.99 -10.23
CA ILE A 7 27.39 0.49 -10.76
C ILE A 7 26.93 -0.74 -9.97
N ASP A 8 27.81 -1.70 -9.73
CA ASP A 8 27.46 -2.91 -8.98
C ASP A 8 27.08 -2.63 -7.52
N THR A 9 27.75 -1.65 -6.89
CA THR A 9 27.44 -1.23 -5.52
C THR A 9 26.08 -0.55 -5.43
N ILE A 10 25.78 0.35 -6.38
CA ILE A 10 24.47 1.02 -6.48
C ILE A 10 23.37 -0.01 -6.71
N LEU A 11 23.55 -0.92 -7.67
CA LEU A 11 22.58 -1.98 -7.96
C LEU A 11 22.37 -2.92 -6.77
N ARG A 12 23.39 -3.19 -5.95
CA ARG A 12 23.26 -3.98 -4.71
C ARG A 12 22.43 -3.26 -3.65
N ILE A 13 22.69 -1.97 -3.41
CA ILE A 13 21.95 -1.17 -2.43
C ILE A 13 20.48 -1.05 -2.85
N GLU A 14 20.24 -0.81 -4.15
CA GLU A 14 18.90 -0.73 -4.73
C GLU A 14 18.15 -2.06 -4.59
N ARG A 15 18.80 -3.20 -4.91
CA ARG A 15 18.20 -4.54 -4.71
C ARG A 15 17.87 -4.82 -3.24
N LYS A 16 18.70 -4.38 -2.29
CA LYS A 16 18.47 -4.60 -0.86
C LYS A 16 17.26 -3.80 -0.38
N HIS A 17 17.20 -2.50 -0.67
CA HIS A 17 16.06 -1.64 -0.29
C HIS A 17 14.76 -2.09 -0.96
N ARG A 18 14.81 -2.41 -2.25
CA ARG A 18 13.65 -2.94 -2.98
C ARG A 18 13.12 -4.22 -2.34
N LYS A 19 14.00 -5.14 -1.92
CA LYS A 19 13.57 -6.41 -1.31
C LYS A 19 12.82 -6.19 0.02
N GLU A 20 13.23 -5.18 0.79
CA GLU A 20 12.57 -4.83 2.05
C GLU A 20 11.22 -4.16 1.79
N LEU A 21 11.17 -3.19 0.90
CA LEU A 21 9.94 -2.49 0.49
C LEU A 21 8.88 -3.44 -0.08
N MET A 22 9.29 -4.37 -0.96
CA MET A 22 8.38 -5.34 -1.58
C MET A 22 7.74 -6.30 -0.59
N ARG A 23 8.31 -6.52 0.61
CA ARG A 23 7.69 -7.38 1.64
C ARG A 23 6.38 -6.82 2.19
N HIS A 24 6.22 -5.50 2.13
CA HIS A 24 5.03 -4.81 2.63
C HIS A 24 3.96 -4.67 1.55
N PHE A 25 4.26 -5.03 0.30
CA PHE A 25 3.35 -4.88 -0.82
C PHE A 25 2.59 -6.19 -1.05
N PRO A 26 1.27 -6.15 -1.28
CA PRO A 26 0.53 -7.26 -1.85
C PRO A 26 1.19 -7.74 -3.16
N PRO A 27 1.25 -9.05 -3.44
CA PRO A 27 1.80 -9.59 -4.70
C PRO A 27 1.26 -8.90 -5.95
N THR A 28 -0.03 -8.56 -5.98
CA THR A 28 -0.62 -7.83 -7.10
C THR A 28 0.00 -6.43 -7.28
N LEU A 29 0.30 -5.73 -6.19
CA LEU A 29 0.95 -4.42 -6.24
C LEU A 29 2.45 -4.52 -6.53
N GLN A 30 3.13 -5.59 -6.10
CA GLN A 30 4.53 -5.83 -6.50
C GLN A 30 4.65 -5.94 -8.02
N ARG A 31 3.69 -6.63 -8.68
CA ARG A 31 3.64 -6.72 -10.15
C ARG A 31 3.33 -5.37 -10.80
N ALA A 32 2.42 -4.58 -10.22
CA ALA A 32 2.11 -3.25 -10.73
C ALA A 32 3.32 -2.31 -10.61
N PHE A 33 3.99 -2.32 -9.45
CA PHE A 33 5.23 -1.61 -9.22
C PHE A 33 6.32 -2.00 -10.22
N ALA A 34 6.50 -3.29 -10.49
CA ALA A 34 7.51 -3.77 -11.43
C ALA A 34 7.29 -3.28 -12.88
N LYS A 35 6.04 -2.95 -13.25
CA LYS A 35 5.70 -2.42 -14.59
C LYS A 35 5.97 -0.92 -14.73
N LEU A 36 6.15 -0.19 -13.62
CA LEU A 36 6.47 1.23 -13.68
C LEU A 36 7.84 1.46 -14.35
N PRO A 37 8.03 2.58 -15.06
CA PRO A 37 9.33 3.02 -15.56
C PRO A 37 10.40 3.06 -14.46
N PHE A 38 11.68 3.02 -14.84
CA PHE A 38 12.77 3.00 -13.86
C PHE A 38 12.72 4.22 -12.92
N ASP A 39 12.61 5.42 -13.47
CA ASP A 39 12.59 6.67 -12.70
C ASP A 39 11.39 6.73 -11.74
N ALA A 40 10.23 6.27 -12.20
CA ALA A 40 9.01 6.13 -11.41
C ALA A 40 9.19 5.18 -10.21
N ARG A 41 9.79 4.01 -10.44
CA ARG A 41 10.10 3.06 -9.35
C ARG A 41 11.07 3.67 -8.35
N HIS A 42 12.12 4.31 -8.84
CA HIS A 42 13.14 4.94 -7.99
C HIS A 42 12.55 6.08 -7.15
N ALA A 43 11.70 6.92 -7.74
CA ALA A 43 11.02 7.99 -7.02
C ALA A 43 10.04 7.45 -5.97
N LEU A 44 9.36 6.34 -6.25
CA LEU A 44 8.49 5.67 -5.27
C LEU A 44 9.30 5.04 -4.14
N ASP A 45 10.42 4.38 -4.45
CA ASP A 45 11.34 3.81 -3.47
C ASP A 45 11.92 4.93 -2.56
N ALA A 46 12.36 6.05 -3.14
CA ALA A 46 12.87 7.20 -2.40
C ALA A 46 11.79 7.83 -1.50
N PHE A 47 10.56 7.94 -1.99
CA PHE A 47 9.43 8.41 -1.19
C PHE A 47 9.18 7.52 0.03
N HIS A 48 9.19 6.20 -0.15
CA HIS A 48 8.97 5.27 0.95
C HIS A 48 10.15 5.24 1.93
N ALA A 49 11.39 5.35 1.44
CA ALA A 49 12.56 5.50 2.31
C ALA A 49 12.49 6.77 3.17
N ALA A 50 11.98 7.88 2.61
CA ALA A 50 11.78 9.12 3.35
C ALA A 50 10.55 9.10 4.29
N ASN A 51 9.61 8.18 4.07
CA ASN A 51 8.36 8.07 4.83
C ASN A 51 8.09 6.61 5.23
N PRO A 52 8.93 6.00 6.09
CA PRO A 52 8.81 4.59 6.43
C PRO A 52 7.44 4.23 7.04
N ASP A 53 6.90 5.09 7.89
CA ASP A 53 5.61 4.88 8.55
C ASP A 53 4.42 4.88 7.58
N TYR A 54 4.58 5.52 6.40
CA TYR A 54 3.54 5.56 5.38
C TYR A 54 3.14 4.16 4.91
N LEU A 55 4.12 3.26 4.74
CA LEU A 55 3.86 1.87 4.33
C LEU A 55 3.20 1.06 5.43
N HIS A 56 3.41 1.42 6.69
CA HIS A 56 2.79 0.76 7.84
C HIS A 56 1.36 1.26 8.12
N GLY A 57 0.77 2.07 7.23
CA GLY A 57 -0.56 2.66 7.42
C GLY A 57 -0.59 3.80 8.44
N ALA A 58 0.55 4.13 9.06
CA ALA A 58 0.72 5.22 10.00
C ALA A 58 1.23 6.45 9.23
N GLY A 59 0.32 7.25 8.68
CA GLY A 59 0.75 8.41 7.89
C GLY A 59 -0.39 9.29 7.45
N SER A 60 -0.10 10.57 7.28
CA SER A 60 -1.06 11.54 6.77
C SER A 60 -1.40 11.22 5.31
N ASN A 61 -2.69 11.15 4.99
CA ASN A 61 -3.26 11.00 3.64
C ASN A 61 -2.81 12.09 2.63
N ARG A 62 -2.02 13.08 3.07
CA ARG A 62 -1.67 14.28 2.30
C ARG A 62 -0.24 14.30 1.76
N VAL A 63 0.61 13.29 1.98
CA VAL A 63 1.97 13.34 1.42
C VAL A 63 1.88 13.15 -0.10
N ILE A 64 2.15 14.23 -0.84
CA ILE A 64 2.04 14.25 -2.31
C ILE A 64 3.32 13.66 -2.89
N LEU A 65 3.21 12.46 -3.47
CA LEU A 65 4.19 11.93 -4.41
C LEU A 65 4.27 12.87 -5.62
N ARG A 66 5.36 13.62 -5.73
CA ARG A 66 5.68 14.43 -6.90
C ARG A 66 6.90 13.82 -7.58
N VAL A 67 6.74 13.39 -8.82
CA VAL A 67 7.88 13.06 -9.68
C VAL A 67 8.09 14.23 -10.61
N THR A 68 9.23 14.90 -10.44
CA THR A 68 9.77 15.83 -11.44
C THR A 68 10.21 15.00 -12.64
N ASN A 69 9.49 15.13 -13.76
CA ASN A 69 9.84 14.70 -15.13
C ASN A 69 9.04 13.54 -15.75
N ASP A 70 8.06 12.94 -15.07
CA ASP A 70 7.23 11.87 -15.66
C ASP A 70 5.95 12.38 -16.32
N ASP A 71 5.43 11.64 -17.30
CA ASP A 71 4.12 11.90 -17.90
C ASP A 71 2.98 11.73 -16.87
N LYS A 72 1.83 12.38 -17.13
CA LYS A 72 0.69 12.38 -16.20
C LYS A 72 0.19 10.98 -15.87
N GLN A 73 0.35 10.03 -16.81
CA GLN A 73 -0.09 8.65 -16.62
C GLN A 73 0.78 7.93 -15.61
N THR A 74 2.11 7.98 -15.76
CA THR A 74 3.08 7.35 -14.86
C THR A 74 2.93 7.88 -13.44
N GLN A 75 2.80 9.21 -13.28
CA GLN A 75 2.53 9.81 -11.97
C GLN A 75 1.24 9.29 -11.33
N THR A 76 0.20 9.07 -12.14
CA THR A 76 -1.07 8.53 -11.68
C THR A 76 -0.92 7.07 -11.24
N GLU A 77 -0.24 6.25 -12.03
CA GLU A 77 0.00 4.83 -11.72
C GLU A 77 0.84 4.65 -10.46
N MET A 78 1.92 5.42 -10.31
CA MET A 78 2.72 5.44 -9.08
C MET A 78 1.89 5.79 -7.86
N ARG A 79 1.07 6.84 -7.97
CA ARG A 79 0.21 7.29 -6.87
C ARG A 79 -0.83 6.21 -6.54
N GLN A 80 -1.38 5.52 -7.53
CA GLN A 80 -2.30 4.41 -7.31
C GLN A 80 -1.61 3.27 -6.55
N VAL A 81 -0.39 2.90 -6.93
CA VAL A 81 0.38 1.85 -6.24
C VAL A 81 0.62 2.21 -4.78
N ALA A 82 1.10 3.43 -4.50
CA ALA A 82 1.33 3.91 -3.13
C ALA A 82 0.05 3.92 -2.28
N LEU A 83 -1.04 4.51 -2.78
CA LEU A 83 -2.29 4.63 -2.03
C LEU A 83 -2.95 3.27 -1.79
N GLN A 84 -2.92 2.38 -2.78
CA GLN A 84 -3.46 1.02 -2.63
C GLN A 84 -2.70 0.24 -1.56
N CYS A 85 -1.37 0.35 -1.52
CA CYS A 85 -0.55 -0.29 -0.48
C CYS A 85 -0.85 0.29 0.91
N HIS A 86 -0.87 1.63 1.02
CA HIS A 86 -1.15 2.33 2.27
C HIS A 86 -2.51 1.96 2.87
N TYR A 87 -3.59 2.01 2.07
CA TYR A 87 -4.93 1.69 2.53
C TYR A 87 -5.12 0.20 2.83
N ALA A 88 -4.46 -0.70 2.07
CA ALA A 88 -4.47 -2.12 2.41
C ALA A 88 -3.84 -2.36 3.78
N GLN A 89 -2.70 -1.73 4.07
CA GLN A 89 -2.05 -1.87 5.37
C GLN A 89 -2.87 -1.24 6.51
N GLN A 90 -3.54 -0.11 6.28
CA GLN A 90 -4.49 0.46 7.26
C GLN A 90 -5.60 -0.53 7.61
N LEU A 91 -6.16 -1.22 6.62
CA LEU A 91 -7.17 -2.25 6.87
C LEU A 91 -6.61 -3.43 7.70
N VAL A 92 -5.38 -3.85 7.40
CA VAL A 92 -4.67 -4.89 8.17
C VAL A 92 -4.43 -4.46 9.62
N ASN A 93 -4.10 -3.19 9.86
CA ASN A 93 -3.91 -2.68 11.22
C ASN A 93 -5.22 -2.66 12.00
N LEU A 94 -6.30 -2.15 11.41
CA LEU A 94 -7.64 -2.19 12.01
C LEU A 94 -8.09 -3.62 12.32
N PHE A 95 -7.72 -4.58 11.46
CA PHE A 95 -7.96 -5.99 11.72
C PHE A 95 -7.14 -6.52 12.90
N ASN A 96 -5.87 -6.13 13.02
CA ASN A 96 -5.01 -6.51 14.13
C ASN A 96 -5.52 -5.94 15.46
N GLU A 97 -5.96 -4.69 15.48
CA GLU A 97 -6.62 -4.07 16.63
C GLU A 97 -7.93 -4.77 16.96
N TRP A 98 -8.74 -5.11 15.96
CA TRP A 98 -9.95 -5.88 16.19
C TRP A 98 -9.66 -7.25 16.83
N LYS A 99 -8.59 -7.94 16.40
CA LYS A 99 -8.18 -9.25 16.93
C LYS A 99 -7.84 -9.24 18.42
N THR A 100 -7.44 -8.10 18.99
CA THR A 100 -7.16 -8.02 20.44
C THR A 100 -8.44 -7.95 21.27
N HIS A 101 -9.53 -7.43 20.70
CA HIS A 101 -10.78 -7.17 21.42
C HIS A 101 -11.93 -8.13 21.07
N LYS A 102 -11.97 -8.72 19.86
CA LYS A 102 -12.89 -9.77 19.37
C LYS A 102 -14.36 -9.71 19.81
N ARG A 103 -14.93 -8.50 19.98
CA ARG A 103 -16.32 -8.36 20.47
C ARG A 103 -17.40 -8.52 19.40
N ARG A 104 -17.05 -8.40 18.12
CA ARG A 104 -17.98 -8.37 16.97
C ARG A 104 -17.33 -9.00 15.74
N ARG A 105 -18.08 -9.28 14.67
CA ARG A 105 -17.51 -9.68 13.37
C ARG A 105 -16.70 -8.52 12.75
N PHE A 106 -15.60 -8.82 12.08
CA PHE A 106 -14.81 -7.82 11.36
C PHE A 106 -15.37 -7.62 9.95
N ASN A 107 -16.19 -6.60 9.78
CA ASN A 107 -16.85 -6.30 8.51
C ASN A 107 -17.03 -4.78 8.31
N THR A 108 -17.66 -4.39 7.22
CA THR A 108 -17.94 -2.98 6.91
C THR A 108 -18.78 -2.27 7.97
N ALA A 109 -19.71 -2.95 8.64
CA ALA A 109 -20.48 -2.37 9.74
C ALA A 109 -19.59 -2.06 10.96
N TYR A 110 -18.68 -2.97 11.32
CA TYR A 110 -17.68 -2.70 12.35
C TYR A 110 -16.77 -1.51 11.97
N LEU A 111 -16.25 -1.49 10.74
CA LEU A 111 -15.40 -0.39 10.27
C LEU A 111 -16.16 0.94 10.25
N SER A 112 -17.44 0.91 9.90
CA SER A 112 -18.30 2.10 9.91
C SER A 112 -18.63 2.59 11.33
N SER A 113 -18.39 1.77 12.37
CA SER A 113 -18.50 2.19 13.77
C SER A 113 -17.23 2.88 14.30
N LEU A 114 -16.13 2.84 13.53
CA LEU A 114 -14.85 3.47 13.85
C LEU A 114 -14.61 4.68 12.95
N ARG A 115 -14.04 5.76 13.49
CA ARG A 115 -13.71 6.96 12.70
C ARG A 115 -12.68 6.63 11.61
N GLU A 116 -11.68 5.85 11.97
CA GLU A 116 -10.60 5.38 11.10
C GLU A 116 -11.15 4.50 9.97
N GLY A 117 -12.08 3.60 10.29
CA GLY A 117 -12.73 2.74 9.31
C GLY A 117 -13.65 3.51 8.35
N GLN A 118 -14.44 4.47 8.84
CA GLN A 118 -15.23 5.37 7.99
C GLN A 118 -14.34 6.16 7.02
N ASN A 119 -13.24 6.72 7.54
CA ASN A 119 -12.29 7.47 6.72
C ASN A 119 -11.67 6.59 5.63
N LEU A 120 -11.24 5.38 5.97
CA LEU A 120 -10.67 4.43 5.01
C LEU A 120 -11.65 4.09 3.88
N ILE A 121 -12.91 3.80 4.22
CA ILE A 121 -13.97 3.50 3.23
C ILE A 121 -14.18 4.71 2.32
N GLN A 122 -14.36 5.91 2.88
CA GLN A 122 -14.63 7.11 2.08
C GLN A 122 -13.44 7.50 1.19
N GLN A 123 -12.21 7.44 1.71
CA GLN A 123 -11.02 7.85 0.98
C GLN A 123 -10.66 6.86 -0.13
N SER A 124 -10.81 5.55 0.12
CA SER A 124 -10.59 4.54 -0.91
C SER A 124 -11.60 4.67 -2.05
N GLN A 125 -12.87 4.93 -1.77
CA GLN A 125 -13.90 5.17 -2.79
C GLN A 125 -13.60 6.37 -3.68
N ARG A 126 -12.99 7.43 -3.12
CA ARG A 126 -12.66 8.66 -3.86
C ARG A 126 -11.34 8.59 -4.62
N SER A 127 -10.36 7.86 -4.09
CA SER A 127 -8.96 7.99 -4.53
C SER A 127 -8.42 6.76 -5.25
N ILE A 128 -9.10 5.61 -5.17
CA ILE A 128 -8.61 4.33 -5.69
C ILE A 128 -9.54 3.80 -6.77
N SER A 129 -8.97 3.41 -7.91
CA SER A 129 -9.71 2.65 -8.92
C SER A 129 -10.16 1.29 -8.36
N GLY A 130 -11.46 1.01 -8.40
CA GLY A 130 -12.07 -0.16 -7.75
C GLY A 130 -12.46 0.04 -6.28
N GLY A 131 -12.18 1.21 -5.70
CA GLY A 131 -12.67 1.64 -4.39
C GLY A 131 -12.28 0.71 -3.23
N PHE A 132 -13.17 0.62 -2.23
CA PHE A 132 -12.91 -0.17 -1.03
C PHE A 132 -12.81 -1.68 -1.29
N THR A 133 -13.54 -2.21 -2.28
CA THR A 133 -13.43 -3.63 -2.69
C THR A 133 -12.02 -3.97 -3.14
N ARG A 134 -11.33 -3.04 -3.83
CA ARG A 134 -9.93 -3.23 -4.21
C ARG A 134 -9.03 -3.32 -2.99
N ILE A 135 -9.25 -2.46 -2.00
CA ILE A 135 -8.48 -2.44 -0.74
C ILE A 135 -8.70 -3.71 0.08
N GLU A 136 -9.94 -4.19 0.16
CA GLU A 136 -10.29 -5.47 0.79
C GLU A 136 -9.50 -6.64 0.18
N ALA A 137 -9.51 -6.75 -1.17
CA ALA A 137 -8.79 -7.81 -1.86
C ALA A 137 -7.27 -7.75 -1.59
N LEU A 138 -6.68 -6.55 -1.65
CA LEU A 138 -5.26 -6.35 -1.39
C LEU A 138 -4.88 -6.61 0.07
N ALA A 139 -5.72 -6.23 1.02
CA ALA A 139 -5.52 -6.55 2.43
C ALA A 139 -5.63 -8.07 2.68
N GLY A 140 -6.52 -8.76 1.97
CA GLY A 140 -6.61 -10.22 1.98
C GLY A 140 -5.37 -10.92 1.43
N GLU A 141 -4.68 -10.33 0.44
CA GLU A 141 -3.39 -10.84 -0.02
C GLU A 141 -2.27 -10.68 1.03
N LEU A 142 -2.29 -9.59 1.82
CA LEU A 142 -1.30 -9.33 2.88
C LEU A 142 -1.58 -10.15 4.15
N ALA A 143 -2.84 -10.26 4.53
CA ALA A 143 -3.30 -10.95 5.72
C ALA A 143 -4.51 -11.82 5.36
N PRO A 144 -4.30 -13.05 4.85
CA PRO A 144 -5.38 -13.93 4.37
C PRO A 144 -6.46 -14.22 5.40
N ASP A 145 -6.12 -14.16 6.69
CA ASP A 145 -7.09 -14.33 7.77
C ASP A 145 -8.20 -13.27 7.74
N ILE A 146 -7.97 -12.07 7.22
CA ILE A 146 -9.01 -11.03 7.08
C ILE A 146 -10.22 -11.58 6.34
N LEU A 147 -9.99 -12.33 5.25
CA LEU A 147 -11.06 -12.87 4.40
C LEU A 147 -11.95 -13.87 5.14
N LYS A 148 -11.40 -14.60 6.12
CA LYS A 148 -12.16 -15.54 6.96
C LYS A 148 -13.17 -14.84 7.88
N TYR A 149 -12.89 -13.59 8.27
CA TYR A 149 -13.76 -12.81 9.16
C TYR A 149 -14.64 -11.81 8.41
N TRP A 150 -14.28 -11.52 7.16
CA TRP A 150 -15.00 -10.62 6.27
C TRP A 150 -16.28 -11.23 5.69
N SER A 151 -16.37 -12.56 5.68
CA SER A 151 -17.48 -13.30 5.07
C SER A 151 -18.81 -12.95 5.74
N TYR A 152 -19.51 -11.96 5.16
CA TYR A 152 -20.96 -11.89 5.01
C TYR A 152 -21.30 -10.76 4.02
N ARG A 153 -20.81 -10.86 2.77
CA ARG A 153 -21.55 -10.29 1.64
C ARG A 153 -22.65 -11.31 1.32
N ASN A 154 -23.85 -11.06 1.82
CA ASN A 154 -25.11 -11.75 1.48
C ASN A 154 -25.20 -13.25 1.86
N THR A 155 -25.60 -13.56 3.09
CA THR A 155 -26.77 -14.44 3.24
C THR A 155 -27.87 -13.69 3.97
#